data_AF-A0A8T0VL23-F1
#
_entry.id   AF-A0A8T0VL23-F1
#
_cell.length_a   1.000
_cell.length_b   1.000
_cell.length_c   1.000
_cell.angle_alpha   90.00
_cell.angle_beta   90.00
_cell.angle_gamma   90.00
#
_symmetry.space_group_name_H-M   'P 1'
#
loop_
_entity.id
_entity.type
_entity.pdbx_description
1 polymer ?
#
loop_
_entity_poly.entity_id
_entity_poly.type
_entity_poly.pdbx_seq_one_letter_code
_entity_poly.pdbx_strand_id
1 'polypeptide(L)'
;MYKEFEEEFKEQLLFSCNLLHTDGSILTYMVTHMYSNYGATAVFNKEDITITCACRKYESIGILCKHALKVFNVNDVFILPSQYILNRWTKYAKRGFYIEKQESEKESLNTRAARISRKATSLALKCSLSKELLDDLENAIDKLDLEADNSISKMQEKNDEVPLVSASCATDTFNGKISFRIPKVVKGPKNKRGTIS
;
A
#
# COMPACT_ATOMS: atom_id res chain seq x y z
N MET A 1 -10.61 6.18 -11.66
CA MET A 1 -10.40 6.83 -10.36
C MET A 1 -11.64 7.52 -9.79
N TYR A 2 -12.28 8.51 -10.41
CA TYR A 2 -13.58 9.01 -9.89
C TYR A 2 -14.64 7.90 -9.81
N LYS A 3 -14.77 7.08 -10.87
CA LYS A 3 -15.68 5.92 -10.87
C LYS A 3 -15.39 4.92 -9.74
N GLU A 4 -14.12 4.70 -9.40
CA GLU A 4 -13.75 3.80 -8.29
C GLU A 4 -14.17 4.37 -6.93
N PHE A 5 -14.03 5.69 -6.73
CA PHE A 5 -14.58 6.35 -5.55
C PHE A 5 -16.11 6.26 -5.52
N GLU A 6 -16.77 6.50 -6.65
CA GLU A 6 -18.22 6.42 -6.78
C GLU A 6 -18.75 5.01 -6.48
N GLU A 7 -18.06 3.97 -6.93
CA GLU A 7 -18.35 2.56 -6.62
C GLU A 7 -18.21 2.29 -5.11
N GLU A 8 -17.10 2.68 -4.49
CA GLU A 8 -16.91 2.53 -3.03
C GLU A 8 -18.00 3.29 -2.24
N PHE A 9 -18.38 4.48 -2.71
CA PHE A 9 -19.42 5.28 -2.09
C PHE A 9 -20.80 4.63 -2.20
N LYS A 10 -21.12 3.96 -3.31
CA LYS A 10 -22.38 3.21 -3.45
C LYS A 10 -22.37 1.92 -2.62
N GLU A 11 -21.26 1.18 -2.66
CA GLU A 11 -21.14 -0.09 -1.95
C GLU A 11 -21.25 0.06 -0.43
N GLN A 12 -20.89 1.22 0.15
CA GLN A 12 -21.00 1.45 1.60
C GLN A 12 -22.42 1.17 2.14
N LEU A 13 -23.44 1.32 1.30
CA LEU A 13 -24.85 1.14 1.68
C LEU A 13 -25.19 -0.31 2.01
N LEU A 14 -24.38 -1.26 1.53
CA LEU A 14 -24.53 -2.70 1.79
C LEU A 14 -23.87 -3.13 3.11
N PHE A 15 -23.31 -2.19 3.88
CA PHE A 15 -22.60 -2.47 5.11
C PHE A 15 -23.35 -1.94 6.33
N SER A 16 -23.38 -2.75 7.38
CA SER A 16 -23.74 -2.36 8.74
C SER A 16 -22.50 -1.84 9.48
N CYS A 17 -22.72 -1.04 10.52
CA CYS A 17 -21.64 -0.42 11.29
C CYS A 17 -21.96 -0.51 12.77
N ASN A 18 -21.09 -1.17 13.54
CA ASN A 18 -21.26 -1.37 14.97
C ASN A 18 -20.09 -0.72 15.71
N LEU A 19 -20.39 0.12 16.70
CA LEU A 19 -19.37 0.71 17.56
C LEU A 19 -18.85 -0.37 18.54
N LEU A 20 -17.55 -0.62 18.51
CA LEU A 20 -16.91 -1.61 19.38
C LEU A 20 -16.38 -0.98 20.67
N HIS A 21 -15.65 0.13 20.56
CA HIS A 21 -15.09 0.82 21.70
C HIS A 21 -14.97 2.33 21.45
N THR A 22 -14.88 3.09 22.53
CA THR A 22 -14.64 4.53 22.54
C THR A 22 -13.50 4.82 23.51
N ASP A 23 -12.51 5.58 23.07
CA ASP A 23 -11.41 6.11 23.88
C ASP A 23 -11.31 7.62 23.64
N GLY A 24 -11.95 8.41 24.51
CA GLY A 24 -12.09 9.86 24.32
C GLY A 24 -12.77 10.21 22.99
N SER A 25 -12.03 10.92 22.13
CA SER A 25 -12.47 11.31 20.78
C SER A 25 -12.33 10.20 19.73
N ILE A 26 -11.65 9.10 20.07
CA ILE A 26 -11.38 7.97 19.18
C ILE A 26 -12.50 6.94 19.31
N LEU A 27 -13.12 6.63 18.18
CA LEU A 27 -14.17 5.63 18.04
C LEU A 27 -13.67 4.50 17.14
N THR A 28 -13.81 3.27 17.59
CA THR A 28 -13.49 2.10 16.77
C THR A 28 -14.75 1.35 16.40
N TYR A 29 -14.95 1.17 15.11
CA TYR A 29 -16.10 0.51 14.51
C TYR A 29 -15.72 -0.80 13.86
N MET A 30 -16.67 -1.73 13.88
CA MET A 30 -16.70 -2.90 13.02
C MET A 30 -17.73 -2.69 11.92
N VAL A 31 -17.25 -2.68 10.68
CA VAL A 31 -18.10 -2.48 9.50
C VAL A 31 -18.20 -3.79 8.76
N THR A 32 -19.39 -4.37 8.71
CA THR A 32 -19.63 -5.71 8.14
C THR A 32 -20.66 -5.65 7.02
N HIS A 33 -20.45 -6.44 5.98
CA HIS A 33 -21.41 -6.59 4.91
C HIS A 33 -22.70 -7.21 5.45
N MET A 34 -23.87 -6.70 5.03
CA MET A 34 -25.15 -7.14 5.60
C MET A 34 -25.52 -8.59 5.28
N TYR A 35 -24.97 -9.14 4.20
CA TYR A 35 -25.31 -10.48 3.69
C TYR A 35 -24.12 -11.44 3.67
N SER A 36 -22.98 -11.08 4.26
CA SER A 36 -21.80 -11.94 4.31
C SER A 36 -20.95 -11.65 5.55
N ASN A 37 -20.01 -12.55 5.85
CA ASN A 37 -19.12 -12.41 7.01
C ASN A 37 -17.89 -11.52 6.74
N TYR A 38 -17.86 -10.83 5.60
CA TYR A 38 -16.77 -9.92 5.27
C TYR A 38 -16.97 -8.56 5.94
N GLY A 39 -15.90 -8.02 6.53
CA GLY A 39 -15.91 -6.71 7.15
C GLY A 39 -14.50 -6.20 7.44
N ALA A 40 -14.42 -4.99 7.99
CA ALA A 40 -13.19 -4.38 8.41
C ALA A 40 -13.38 -3.49 9.63
N THR A 41 -12.34 -3.42 10.47
CA THR A 41 -12.25 -2.43 11.54
C THR A 41 -11.91 -1.06 10.94
N ALA A 42 -12.54 -0.01 11.45
CA ALA A 42 -12.23 1.38 11.14
C ALA A 42 -12.15 2.20 12.43
N VAL A 43 -11.15 3.08 12.51
CA VAL A 43 -10.91 3.96 13.65
C VAL A 43 -11.13 5.39 13.19
N PHE A 44 -12.07 6.08 13.84
CA PHE A 44 -12.47 7.44 13.53
C PHE A 44 -12.16 8.35 14.72
N ASN A 45 -11.52 9.49 14.47
CA ASN A 45 -11.29 10.52 15.46
C ASN A 45 -12.26 11.68 15.22
N LYS A 46 -13.09 11.99 16.23
CA LYS A 46 -14.08 13.06 16.17
C LYS A 46 -13.48 14.46 16.12
N GLU A 47 -12.30 14.67 16.73
CA GLU A 47 -11.72 16.00 16.89
C GLU A 47 -11.17 16.56 15.58
N ASP A 48 -10.46 15.72 14.83
CA ASP A 48 -9.82 16.11 13.56
C ASP A 48 -10.55 15.56 12.33
N ILE A 49 -11.64 14.81 12.54
CA ILE A 49 -12.44 14.17 11.50
C ILE A 49 -11.56 13.26 10.62
N THR A 50 -10.59 12.59 11.23
CA THR A 50 -9.75 11.61 10.55
C THR A 50 -10.26 10.19 10.72
N ILE A 51 -9.99 9.37 9.72
CA ILE A 51 -10.36 7.97 9.70
C ILE A 51 -9.23 7.12 9.14
N THR A 52 -9.03 5.97 9.76
CA THR A 52 -8.19 4.88 9.25
C THR A 52 -9.02 3.60 9.18
N CYS A 53 -8.72 2.74 8.21
CA CYS A 53 -9.42 1.47 8.06
C CYS A 53 -8.41 0.36 7.81
N ALA A 54 -8.67 -0.85 8.34
CA ALA A 54 -7.83 -2.02 8.14
C ALA A 54 -7.62 -2.37 6.64
N CYS A 55 -8.52 -1.96 5.74
CA CYS A 55 -8.35 -2.12 4.30
C CYS A 55 -7.20 -1.28 3.71
N ARG A 56 -6.73 -0.25 4.42
CA ARG A 56 -5.64 0.65 4.00
C ARG A 56 -5.77 1.24 2.59
N LYS A 57 -7.00 1.37 2.06
CA LYS A 57 -7.24 1.77 0.67
C LYS A 57 -6.85 3.22 0.41
N TYR A 58 -7.01 4.09 1.40
CA TYR A 58 -6.60 5.49 1.28
C TYR A 58 -5.07 5.61 1.30
N GLU A 59 -4.40 4.92 2.19
CA GLU A 59 -2.95 4.85 2.27
C GLU A 59 -2.35 4.22 1.01
N SER A 60 -3.04 3.23 0.45
CA SER A 60 -2.61 2.53 -0.77
C SER A 60 -2.84 3.39 -2.01
N ILE A 61 -4.08 3.79 -2.34
CA ILE A 61 -4.43 4.46 -3.61
C ILE A 61 -5.00 5.88 -3.45
N GLY A 62 -5.18 6.36 -2.22
CA GLY A 62 -5.76 7.67 -1.87
C GLY A 62 -7.24 7.80 -2.17
N ILE A 63 -7.97 6.69 -2.09
CA ILE A 63 -9.43 6.65 -2.13
C ILE A 63 -9.89 6.01 -0.82
N LEU A 64 -10.84 6.65 -0.14
CA LEU A 64 -11.49 6.04 1.03
C LEU A 64 -12.25 4.77 0.60
N CYS A 65 -12.10 3.69 1.36
CA CYS A 65 -12.90 2.50 1.14
C CYS A 65 -14.34 2.70 1.64
N LYS A 66 -15.25 1.87 1.14
CA LYS A 66 -16.64 1.75 1.59
C LYS A 66 -16.80 1.64 3.11
N HIS A 67 -15.88 0.97 3.81
CA HIS A 67 -15.92 0.88 5.26
C HIS A 67 -15.69 2.24 5.94
N ALA A 68 -14.68 2.98 5.50
CA ALA A 68 -14.40 4.31 6.03
C ALA A 68 -15.54 5.29 5.69
N LEU A 69 -16.07 5.23 4.46
CA LEU A 69 -17.22 6.02 4.04
C LEU A 69 -18.46 5.73 4.90
N LYS A 70 -18.73 4.44 5.20
CA LYS A 70 -19.84 4.05 6.07
C LYS A 70 -19.70 4.64 7.47
N VAL A 71 -18.48 4.66 8.04
CA VAL A 71 -18.22 5.26 9.36
C VAL A 71 -18.45 6.76 9.34
N PHE A 72 -18.02 7.46 8.29
CA PHE A 72 -18.35 8.88 8.13
C PHE A 72 -19.85 9.13 8.07
N ASN A 73 -20.60 8.31 7.33
CA ASN A 73 -22.05 8.43 7.22
C ASN A 73 -22.74 8.28 8.60
N VAL A 74 -22.36 7.28 9.41
CA VAL A 74 -22.96 7.10 10.75
C VAL A 74 -22.48 8.12 11.79
N ASN A 75 -21.45 8.91 11.49
CA ASN A 75 -20.97 10.03 12.31
C ASN A 75 -21.39 11.38 11.72
N ASP A 76 -22.38 11.40 10.81
CA ASP A 76 -22.94 12.60 10.18
C ASP A 76 -21.92 13.46 9.41
N VAL A 77 -20.82 12.84 8.95
CA VAL A 77 -19.81 13.48 8.10
C VAL A 77 -20.21 13.32 6.63
N PHE A 78 -21.09 14.21 6.17
CA PHE A 78 -21.58 14.20 4.78
C PHE A 78 -20.68 14.96 3.80
N ILE A 79 -19.83 15.85 4.32
CA ILE A 79 -18.84 16.58 3.54
C ILE A 79 -17.48 15.95 3.83
N LEU A 80 -16.86 15.39 2.80
CA LEU A 80 -15.55 14.78 2.96
C LEU A 80 -14.50 15.84 3.35
N PRO A 81 -13.73 15.60 4.42
CA PRO A 81 -12.61 16.46 4.78
C PRO A 81 -11.60 16.58 3.63
N SER A 82 -11.07 17.78 3.43
CA SER A 82 -10.23 18.13 2.27
C SER A 82 -9.00 17.23 2.11
N GLN A 83 -8.43 16.72 3.22
CA GLN A 83 -7.29 15.80 3.20
C GLN A 83 -7.59 14.51 2.42
N TYR A 84 -8.85 14.08 2.38
CA TYR A 84 -9.23 12.89 1.63
C TYR A 84 -9.45 13.16 0.15
N ILE A 85 -9.71 14.42 -0.25
CA ILE A 85 -10.02 14.83 -1.62
C ILE A 85 -8.75 15.09 -2.41
N LEU A 86 -8.31 14.09 -3.20
CA LEU A 86 -7.12 14.21 -4.04
C LEU A 86 -7.51 14.53 -5.47
N ASN A 87 -6.83 15.51 -6.09
CA ASN A 87 -7.11 16.01 -7.45
C ASN A 87 -7.32 14.88 -8.48
N ARG A 88 -6.52 13.81 -8.37
CA ARG A 88 -6.51 12.65 -9.27
C ARG A 88 -7.82 11.87 -9.39
N TRP A 89 -8.70 11.94 -8.40
CA TRP A 89 -10.00 11.26 -8.44
C TRP A 89 -11.19 12.20 -8.52
N THR A 90 -10.99 13.51 -8.53
CA THR A 90 -12.08 14.48 -8.71
C THR A 90 -12.58 14.50 -10.16
N LYS A 91 -13.82 14.97 -10.39
CA LYS A 91 -14.35 15.21 -11.75
C LYS A 91 -13.51 16.22 -12.55
N TYR A 92 -12.69 17.02 -11.87
CA TYR A 92 -11.77 17.98 -12.47
C TYR A 92 -10.40 17.39 -12.82
N ALA A 93 -10.15 16.11 -12.54
CA ALA A 93 -8.93 15.41 -12.92
C ALA A 93 -8.65 15.46 -14.43
N LYS A 94 -9.70 15.51 -15.26
CA LYS A 94 -9.59 15.66 -16.72
C LYS A 94 -9.51 17.12 -17.19
N ARG A 95 -9.81 18.08 -16.31
CA ARG A 95 -9.99 19.50 -16.67
C ARG A 95 -8.75 20.35 -16.46
N GLY A 96 -7.60 19.75 -16.13
CA GLY A 96 -6.33 20.47 -16.10
C GLY A 96 -6.30 21.68 -15.15
N PHE A 97 -7.13 21.70 -14.10
CA PHE A 97 -7.01 22.73 -13.07
C PHE A 97 -5.80 22.38 -12.20
N TYR A 98 -4.68 22.95 -12.62
CA TYR A 98 -3.45 23.08 -11.85
C TYR A 98 -3.75 23.97 -10.64
N ILE A 99 -3.75 23.38 -9.44
CA ILE A 99 -3.13 24.06 -8.32
C ILE A 99 -1.65 24.06 -8.69
N GLU A 100 -1.03 25.24 -8.79
CA GLU A 100 0.38 25.41 -9.17
C GLU A 100 1.24 24.35 -8.49
N LYS A 101 1.60 23.33 -9.27
CA LYS A 101 2.73 22.48 -9.01
C LYS A 101 3.43 22.37 -10.35
N GLN A 102 4.60 22.97 -10.39
CA GLN A 102 5.49 23.10 -11.54
C GLN A 102 5.37 21.92 -12.51
N GLU A 103 5.15 22.27 -13.78
CA GLU A 103 5.16 21.35 -14.89
C GLU A 103 6.51 20.65 -15.02
N SER A 104 6.47 19.33 -14.93
CA SER A 104 7.04 18.35 -15.86
C SER A 104 6.78 16.99 -15.21
N GLU A 105 6.45 15.92 -15.91
CA GLU A 105 7.41 15.12 -16.66
C GLU A 105 6.63 13.97 -17.31
N LYS A 106 7.16 13.42 -18.41
CA LYS A 106 6.85 12.05 -18.87
C LYS A 106 6.67 11.13 -17.66
N GLU A 107 5.58 10.34 -17.62
CA GLU A 107 5.35 9.35 -16.53
C GLU A 107 6.62 8.49 -16.37
N SER A 108 7.38 8.76 -15.31
CA SER A 108 8.64 8.07 -15.06
C SER A 108 8.35 6.59 -14.75
N LEU A 109 9.31 5.71 -15.07
CA LEU A 109 9.18 4.29 -14.74
C LEU A 109 8.86 4.08 -13.25
N ASN A 110 9.41 4.93 -12.37
CA ASN A 110 9.13 4.94 -10.94
C ASN A 110 7.66 5.26 -10.61
N THR A 111 7.07 6.23 -11.31
CA THR A 111 5.64 6.59 -11.14
C THR A 111 4.73 5.45 -11.59
N ARG A 112 5.08 4.80 -12.71
CA ARG A 112 4.36 3.63 -13.23
C ARG A 112 4.50 2.41 -12.32
N ALA A 113 5.71 2.13 -11.82
CA ALA A 113 5.99 1.07 -10.87
C ALA A 113 5.18 1.26 -9.59
N ALA A 114 5.24 2.45 -8.98
CA ALA A 114 4.43 2.78 -7.80
C ALA A 114 2.93 2.57 -8.05
N ARG A 115 2.43 2.90 -9.24
CA ARG A 115 1.03 2.66 -9.61
C ARG A 115 0.70 1.16 -9.73
N ILE A 116 1.60 0.36 -10.29
CA ILE A 116 1.42 -1.09 -10.40
C ILE A 116 1.47 -1.74 -9.02
N SER A 117 2.44 -1.38 -8.18
CA SER A 117 2.55 -1.87 -6.79
C SER A 117 1.26 -1.62 -6.02
N ARG A 118 0.69 -0.42 -6.12
CA ARG A 118 -0.61 -0.11 -5.49
C ARG A 118 -1.75 -1.01 -5.96
N LYS A 119 -1.80 -1.33 -7.26
CA LYS A 119 -2.81 -2.24 -7.82
C LYS A 119 -2.60 -3.67 -7.31
N ALA A 120 -1.37 -4.16 -7.28
CA ALA A 120 -1.02 -5.48 -6.77
C ALA A 120 -1.42 -5.62 -5.29
N THR A 121 -1.09 -4.63 -4.45
CA THR A 121 -1.52 -4.60 -3.04
C THR A 121 -3.04 -4.62 -2.90
N SER A 122 -3.75 -3.80 -3.69
CA SER A 122 -5.21 -3.80 -3.64
C SER A 122 -5.82 -5.13 -4.08
N LEU A 123 -5.19 -5.84 -5.02
CA LEU A 123 -5.65 -7.14 -5.48
C LEU A 123 -5.42 -8.21 -4.41
N ALA A 124 -4.23 -8.24 -3.81
CA ALA A 124 -3.90 -9.14 -2.70
C ALA A 124 -4.88 -9.00 -1.53
N LEU A 125 -5.21 -7.77 -1.14
CA LEU A 125 -6.20 -7.50 -0.09
C LEU A 125 -7.62 -7.94 -0.45
N LYS A 126 -7.99 -8.00 -1.74
CA LYS A 126 -9.28 -8.53 -2.18
C LYS A 126 -9.28 -10.07 -2.16
N CYS A 127 -8.17 -10.68 -2.56
CA CYS A 127 -8.03 -12.14 -2.57
C CYS A 127 -7.94 -12.74 -1.16
N SER A 128 -7.59 -11.96 -0.14
CA SER A 128 -7.46 -12.42 1.25
C SER A 128 -8.75 -13.01 1.88
N LEU A 129 -9.84 -13.03 1.13
CA LEU A 129 -11.14 -13.56 1.52
C LEU A 129 -11.31 -15.05 1.18
N SER A 130 -10.43 -15.60 0.35
CA SER A 130 -10.46 -17.03 -0.02
C SER A 130 -9.05 -17.54 -0.18
N LYS A 131 -8.77 -18.71 0.42
CA LYS A 131 -7.49 -19.40 0.25
C LYS A 131 -7.23 -19.72 -1.22
N GLU A 132 -8.25 -20.20 -1.92
CA GLU A 132 -8.17 -20.52 -3.36
C GLU A 132 -7.80 -19.31 -4.21
N LEU A 133 -8.37 -18.13 -3.91
CA LEU A 133 -8.03 -16.89 -4.62
C LEU A 133 -6.63 -16.36 -4.29
N LEU A 134 -6.10 -16.67 -3.11
CA LEU A 134 -4.72 -16.36 -2.75
C LEU A 134 -3.76 -17.31 -3.48
N ASP A 135 -4.04 -18.60 -3.49
CA ASP A 135 -3.24 -19.60 -4.20
C ASP A 135 -3.19 -19.29 -5.71
N ASP A 136 -4.35 -18.94 -6.32
CA ASP A 136 -4.42 -18.50 -7.71
C ASP A 136 -3.61 -17.22 -7.98
N LEU A 137 -3.66 -16.25 -7.06
CA LEU A 137 -2.92 -15.00 -7.19
C LEU A 137 -1.42 -15.22 -7.05
N GLU A 138 -0.98 -16.06 -6.12
CA GLU A 138 0.41 -16.41 -5.89
C GLU A 138 0.99 -17.12 -7.13
N ASN A 139 0.30 -18.13 -7.65
CA ASN A 139 0.66 -18.81 -8.90
C ASN A 139 0.77 -17.83 -10.09
N ALA A 140 -0.16 -16.87 -10.18
CA ALA A 140 -0.13 -15.88 -11.24
C ALA A 140 1.05 -14.90 -11.10
N ILE A 141 1.40 -14.51 -9.87
CA ILE A 141 2.57 -13.66 -9.61
C ILE A 141 3.86 -14.41 -9.93
N ASP A 142 4.02 -15.65 -9.50
CA ASP A 142 5.19 -16.47 -9.79
C ASP A 142 5.40 -16.67 -11.30
N LYS A 143 4.30 -16.90 -12.03
CA LYS A 143 4.35 -16.98 -13.49
C LYS A 143 4.83 -15.67 -14.12
N LEU A 144 4.32 -14.52 -13.66
CA LEU A 144 4.74 -13.22 -14.16
C LEU A 144 6.21 -12.92 -13.83
N ASP A 145 6.69 -13.34 -12.66
CA ASP A 145 8.08 -13.21 -12.24
C ASP A 145 9.01 -13.99 -13.16
N LEU A 146 8.68 -15.26 -13.42
CA LEU A 146 9.39 -16.11 -14.39
C LEU A 146 9.37 -15.51 -15.81
N GLU A 147 8.24 -14.98 -16.27
CA GLU A 147 8.16 -14.32 -17.58
C GLU A 147 9.02 -13.04 -17.65
N ALA A 148 9.09 -12.28 -16.56
CA ALA A 148 9.93 -11.09 -16.44
C ALA A 148 11.41 -11.45 -16.48
N ASP A 149 11.86 -12.42 -15.69
CA ASP A 149 13.24 -12.92 -15.66
C ASP A 149 13.69 -13.45 -17.03
N ASN A 150 12.82 -14.21 -17.70
CA ASN A 150 13.07 -14.70 -19.06
C ASN A 150 13.21 -13.55 -20.07
N SER A 151 12.42 -12.50 -19.92
CA SER A 151 12.47 -11.32 -20.79
C SER A 151 13.73 -10.48 -20.54
N ILE A 152 14.15 -10.35 -19.28
CA ILE A 152 15.37 -9.64 -18.88
C ILE A 152 16.61 -10.37 -19.43
N SER A 153 16.67 -11.70 -19.26
CA SER A 153 17.75 -12.54 -19.77
C SER A 153 17.92 -12.41 -21.29
N LYS A 154 16.81 -12.42 -22.05
CA LYS A 154 16.82 -12.23 -23.52
C LYS A 154 17.28 -10.83 -23.96
N MET A 155 17.13 -9.81 -23.12
CA MET A 155 17.65 -8.47 -23.42
C MET A 155 19.16 -8.35 -23.15
N GLN A 156 19.73 -9.19 -22.29
CA GLN A 156 21.16 -9.23 -22.02
C GLN A 156 21.90 -10.01 -23.12
N GLU A 157 21.37 -11.15 -23.58
CA GLU A 157 21.98 -11.97 -24.64
C GLU A 157 22.13 -11.26 -26.01
N LYS A 158 21.31 -10.23 -26.28
CA LYS A 158 21.38 -9.46 -27.55
C LYS A 158 22.52 -8.44 -27.62
N ASN A 159 23.21 -8.14 -26.51
CA ASN A 159 24.31 -7.18 -26.49
C ASN A 159 25.69 -7.83 -26.66
N ASP A 160 25.77 -9.17 -26.75
CA ASP A 160 27.03 -9.92 -26.69
C ASP A 160 27.51 -10.52 -28.05
N GLU A 161 27.00 -10.09 -29.21
CA GLU A 161 27.62 -10.48 -30.50
C GLU A 161 28.86 -9.61 -30.83
N VAL A 162 30.02 -10.28 -30.76
CA VAL A 162 31.42 -9.84 -30.61
C VAL A 162 32.09 -9.27 -31.89
N PRO A 163 33.27 -8.62 -31.79
CA PRO A 163 34.43 -9.21 -32.48
C PRO A 163 35.58 -9.61 -31.54
N LEU A 164 35.91 -10.89 -31.66
CA LEU A 164 37.10 -11.63 -31.26
C LEU A 164 38.39 -10.78 -31.07
N VAL A 165 39.12 -11.00 -29.95
CA VAL A 165 40.55 -11.39 -29.93
C VAL A 165 41.02 -11.74 -28.50
N SER A 166 41.59 -12.96 -28.41
CA SER A 166 42.58 -13.55 -27.48
C SER A 166 42.41 -13.52 -25.96
N ALA A 167 41.98 -14.68 -25.45
CA ALA A 167 42.57 -15.50 -24.38
C ALA A 167 43.30 -14.83 -23.18
N SER A 168 42.81 -15.04 -21.96
CA SER A 168 43.45 -15.98 -21.02
C SER A 168 42.57 -16.27 -19.79
N CYS A 169 42.84 -17.44 -19.20
CA CYS A 169 42.09 -18.18 -18.19
C CYS A 169 41.92 -17.46 -16.84
N ALA A 170 40.82 -17.75 -16.14
CA ALA A 170 40.79 -18.73 -15.05
C ALA A 170 39.40 -18.76 -14.40
N THR A 171 38.85 -19.96 -14.28
CA THR A 171 37.72 -20.25 -13.40
C THR A 171 38.17 -20.11 -11.95
N ASP A 172 37.42 -19.41 -11.11
CA ASP A 172 37.35 -19.82 -9.70
C ASP A 172 35.99 -19.51 -9.09
N THR A 173 35.40 -20.58 -8.58
CA THR A 173 34.12 -20.70 -7.93
C THR A 173 34.09 -19.93 -6.60
N PHE A 174 32.96 -19.28 -6.34
CA PHE A 174 32.59 -18.59 -5.11
C PHE A 174 33.08 -19.28 -3.82
N ASN A 175 33.73 -18.52 -2.93
CA ASN A 175 33.74 -18.81 -1.49
C ASN A 175 33.55 -17.51 -0.71
N GLY A 176 32.29 -17.15 -0.48
CA GLY A 176 31.90 -16.00 0.31
C GLY A 176 32.23 -16.19 1.80
N LYS A 177 32.86 -15.18 2.40
CA LYS A 177 32.84 -14.96 3.85
C LYS A 177 32.38 -13.53 4.11
N ILE A 178 31.07 -13.35 4.25
CA ILE A 178 30.49 -12.08 4.72
C ILE A 178 30.78 -12.00 6.23
N SER A 179 31.69 -11.11 6.63
CA SER A 179 31.93 -10.82 8.05
C SER A 179 31.03 -9.67 8.49
N PHE A 180 30.07 -9.94 9.37
CA PHE A 180 29.32 -8.90 10.08
C PHE A 180 30.17 -8.38 11.25
N ARG A 181 30.55 -7.09 11.24
CA ARG A 181 31.11 -6.44 12.43
C ARG A 181 29.98 -5.91 13.29
N ILE A 182 29.89 -6.39 14.53
CA ILE A 182 28.99 -5.87 15.55
C ILE A 182 29.44 -4.44 15.93
N PRO A 183 28.58 -3.41 15.86
CA PRO A 183 28.91 -2.08 16.36
C PRO A 183 29.19 -2.12 17.87
N LYS A 184 30.23 -1.40 18.31
CA LYS A 184 30.63 -1.34 19.73
C LYS A 184 29.50 -0.77 20.57
N VAL A 185 29.07 -1.52 21.59
CA VAL A 185 28.14 -1.07 22.64
C VAL A 185 28.77 0.09 23.40
N VAL A 186 28.18 1.28 23.29
CA VAL A 186 28.51 2.42 24.17
C VAL A 186 27.77 2.22 25.49
N LYS A 187 28.51 1.99 26.57
CA LYS A 187 27.94 1.93 27.93
C LYS A 187 27.46 3.33 28.33
N GLY A 188 26.15 3.50 28.43
CA GLY A 188 25.54 4.69 29.03
C GLY A 188 25.88 4.82 30.52
N PRO A 189 25.81 6.03 31.10
CA PRO A 189 26.26 6.33 32.45
C PRO A 189 25.47 5.55 33.52
N LYS A 190 26.20 5.06 34.52
CA LYS A 190 25.68 4.31 35.67
C LYS A 190 24.97 5.25 36.65
N ASN A 191 23.65 5.15 36.77
CA ASN A 191 22.93 5.75 37.91
C ASN A 191 23.23 4.96 39.18
N LYS A 192 23.83 5.62 40.18
CA LYS A 192 24.07 5.07 41.51
C LYS A 192 22.73 4.91 42.23
N ARG A 193 22.50 3.73 42.81
CA ARG A 193 21.39 3.45 43.73
C ARG A 193 21.56 4.32 44.98
N GLY A 194 20.55 5.13 45.29
CA GLY A 194 20.41 5.80 46.57
C GLY A 194 19.99 4.79 47.65
N THR A 195 20.70 4.81 48.76
CA THR A 195 20.45 4.01 49.96
C THR A 195 19.26 4.58 50.72
N ILE A 196 18.39 3.70 51.20
CA ILE A 196 17.27 3.99 52.11
C ILE A 196 17.85 4.32 53.49
N SER A 197 17.40 5.43 54.08
CA SER A 197 17.50 5.72 55.50
C SER A 197 16.15 6.24 55.98
#